data_AF-A0A9X1Y1K8-F1
#
_entry.id   AF-A0A9X1Y1K8-F1
#
_cell.length_a   1.000
_cell.length_b   1.000
_cell.length_c   1.000
_cell.angle_alpha   90.00
_cell.angle_beta   90.00
_cell.angle_gamma   90.00
#
_symmetry.space_group_name_H-M   'P 1'
#
loop_
_entity.id
_entity.type
_entity.pdbx_description
1 polymer ?
#
loop_
_entity_poly.entity_id
_entity_poly.type
_entity_poly.pdbx_seq_one_letter_code
_entity_poly.pdbx_strand_id
1 'polypeptide(L)'
;MTNKMGRPKAYATEEIKNIIDSYLAYTGGTVFLNASKIAKYANDELDLPNFKYYVINRDPEAKEYLEGLNARITGLSNKKIPITKTVFTQIDINSYLSMKKDDLKVALNNLNVLLEDMSNANTELIKENLKLKTRAQEKDTEIRRMNKENTEKYTEYQNAMVAYKELLDDQKQKIQELTIKVKQQDDLTHILWDREAENILKKNGVFEDDGVELSQDRVISDADADIIEVVKDTFPKVEDDKISYELINRIKNI
;
A
#
# COMPACT_ATOMS: atom_id res chain seq x y z
N MET A 1 -41.50 0.41 3.48
CA MET A 1 -41.49 -0.26 2.15
C MET A 1 -40.85 0.64 1.13
N THR A 2 -39.68 0.26 0.61
CA THR A 2 -39.22 0.36 -0.79
C THR A 2 -37.74 -0.03 -0.81
N ASN A 3 -37.47 -1.33 -0.93
CA ASN A 3 -36.17 -1.84 -1.32
C ASN A 3 -35.86 -1.26 -2.71
N LYS A 4 -35.06 -0.19 -2.75
CA LYS A 4 -34.39 0.21 -3.99
C LYS A 4 -33.46 -0.94 -4.35
N MET A 5 -33.90 -1.83 -5.25
CA MET A 5 -33.00 -2.72 -5.96
C MET A 5 -32.02 -1.83 -6.72
N GLY A 6 -30.92 -1.48 -6.06
CA GLY A 6 -29.84 -0.72 -6.64
C GLY A 6 -29.39 -1.44 -7.90
N ARG A 7 -29.27 -0.68 -8.99
CA ARG A 7 -28.64 -1.13 -10.23
C ARG A 7 -27.36 -1.88 -9.85
N PRO A 8 -27.14 -3.13 -10.33
CA PRO A 8 -25.96 -3.90 -9.95
C PRO A 8 -24.71 -3.05 -10.17
N LYS A 9 -23.82 -2.99 -9.17
CA LYS A 9 -22.52 -2.33 -9.30
C LYS A 9 -21.88 -2.85 -10.59
N ALA A 10 -21.52 -1.94 -11.48
CA ALA A 10 -20.74 -2.30 -12.66
C ALA A 10 -19.32 -2.59 -12.17
N TYR A 11 -18.91 -3.85 -12.27
CA TYR A 11 -17.54 -4.26 -11.97
C TYR A 11 -16.72 -4.06 -13.24
N ALA A 12 -15.52 -3.52 -13.10
CA ALA A 12 -14.56 -3.50 -14.19
C ALA A 12 -14.07 -4.93 -14.49
N THR A 13 -13.75 -5.20 -15.75
CA THR A 13 -13.29 -6.53 -16.20
C THR A 13 -12.13 -7.08 -15.35
N GLU A 14 -11.17 -6.23 -15.00
CA GLU A 14 -10.03 -6.62 -14.13
C GLU A 14 -10.46 -6.95 -12.69
N GLU A 15 -11.47 -6.26 -12.14
CA GLU A 15 -12.01 -6.62 -10.83
C GLU A 15 -12.67 -8.01 -10.88
N ILE A 16 -13.36 -8.32 -11.99
CA ILE A 16 -13.97 -9.64 -12.20
C ILE A 16 -12.89 -10.72 -12.31
N LYS A 17 -11.79 -10.48 -13.05
CA LYS A 17 -10.65 -11.40 -13.18
C LYS A 17 -9.97 -11.65 -11.82
N ASN A 18 -9.73 -10.60 -11.04
CA ASN A 18 -9.15 -10.72 -9.69
C ASN A 18 -10.01 -11.57 -8.74
N ILE A 19 -11.33 -11.47 -8.84
CA ILE A 19 -12.26 -12.30 -8.05
C ILE A 19 -12.20 -13.78 -8.50
N ILE A 20 -12.09 -14.03 -9.82
CA ILE A 20 -11.89 -15.38 -10.37
C ILE A 20 -10.57 -15.98 -9.85
N ASP A 21 -9.48 -15.21 -9.88
CA ASP A 21 -8.16 -15.66 -9.39
C ASP A 21 -8.15 -15.90 -7.88
N SER A 22 -8.84 -15.05 -7.11
CA SER A 22 -8.99 -15.24 -5.67
C SER A 22 -9.71 -16.54 -5.35
N TYR A 23 -10.76 -16.88 -6.10
CA TYR A 23 -11.46 -18.16 -5.95
C TYR A 23 -10.61 -19.36 -6.42
N LEU A 24 -9.83 -19.19 -7.49
CA LEU A 24 -8.88 -20.20 -7.96
C LEU A 24 -7.83 -20.51 -6.88
N ALA A 25 -7.29 -19.48 -6.24
CA ALA A 25 -6.35 -19.62 -5.13
C ALA A 25 -7.01 -20.29 -3.92
N TYR A 26 -8.24 -19.88 -3.57
CA TYR A 26 -9.03 -20.47 -2.48
C TYR A 26 -9.27 -21.98 -2.68
N THR A 27 -9.48 -22.42 -3.93
CA THR A 27 -9.69 -23.84 -4.28
C THR A 27 -8.39 -24.62 -4.53
N GLY A 28 -7.23 -23.97 -4.42
CA GLY A 28 -5.92 -24.59 -4.66
C GLY A 28 -5.67 -24.98 -6.12
N GLY A 29 -6.44 -24.45 -7.08
CA GLY A 29 -6.21 -24.68 -8.51
C GLY A 29 -6.62 -26.06 -9.04
N THR A 30 -7.27 -26.90 -8.24
CA THR A 30 -7.58 -28.30 -8.60
C THR A 30 -9.04 -28.53 -8.99
N VAL A 31 -9.89 -27.52 -8.90
CA VAL A 31 -11.35 -27.63 -9.09
C VAL A 31 -11.79 -26.82 -10.29
N PHE A 32 -12.68 -27.40 -11.10
CA PHE A 32 -13.33 -26.68 -12.19
C PHE A 32 -14.09 -25.45 -11.65
N LEU A 33 -13.75 -24.28 -12.18
CA LEU A 33 -14.28 -23.00 -11.77
C LEU A 33 -15.68 -22.78 -12.36
N ASN A 34 -16.63 -22.40 -11.50
CA ASN A 34 -18.02 -22.14 -11.89
C ASN A 34 -18.42 -20.74 -11.44
N ALA A 35 -18.97 -19.93 -12.35
CA ALA A 35 -19.39 -18.55 -12.09
C ALA A 35 -20.35 -18.42 -10.89
N SER A 36 -21.22 -19.39 -10.65
CA SER A 36 -22.13 -19.40 -9.49
C SER A 36 -21.39 -19.65 -8.18
N LYS A 37 -20.36 -20.51 -8.18
CA LYS A 37 -19.55 -20.77 -6.99
C LYS A 37 -18.60 -19.61 -6.70
N ILE A 38 -18.01 -19.01 -7.74
CA ILE A 38 -17.21 -17.78 -7.64
C ILE A 38 -18.07 -16.65 -7.07
N ALA A 39 -19.31 -16.50 -7.55
CA ALA A 39 -20.21 -15.50 -7.02
C ALA A 39 -20.55 -15.75 -5.56
N LYS A 40 -20.85 -17.00 -5.18
CA LYS A 40 -21.07 -17.35 -3.77
C LYS A 40 -19.85 -16.99 -2.90
N TYR A 41 -18.65 -17.38 -3.33
CA TYR A 41 -17.39 -17.02 -2.65
C TYR A 41 -17.22 -15.50 -2.51
N ALA A 42 -17.50 -14.74 -3.57
CA ALA A 42 -17.41 -13.28 -3.53
C ALA A 42 -18.39 -12.67 -2.52
N ASN A 43 -19.60 -13.22 -2.39
CA ASN A 43 -20.57 -12.74 -1.39
C ASN A 43 -20.19 -13.15 0.04
N ASP A 44 -19.77 -14.40 0.23
CA ASP A 44 -19.56 -14.99 1.56
C ASP A 44 -18.19 -14.61 2.16
N GLU A 45 -17.13 -14.56 1.35
CA GLU A 45 -15.73 -14.41 1.81
C GLU A 45 -15.12 -13.04 1.48
N LEU A 46 -15.60 -12.36 0.43
CA LEU A 46 -15.07 -11.05 0.01
C LEU A 46 -16.01 -9.87 0.34
N ASP A 47 -17.13 -10.13 1.01
CA ASP A 47 -18.18 -9.14 1.34
C ASP A 47 -18.61 -8.31 0.12
N LEU A 48 -18.82 -8.98 -1.02
CA LEU A 48 -19.31 -8.39 -2.26
C LEU A 48 -20.77 -8.81 -2.53
N PRO A 49 -21.76 -8.35 -1.73
CA PRO A 49 -23.16 -8.81 -1.76
C PRO A 49 -23.90 -8.60 -3.10
N ASN A 50 -23.32 -7.80 -4.00
CA ASN A 50 -23.87 -7.49 -5.31
C ASN A 50 -23.18 -8.24 -6.46
N PHE A 51 -22.16 -9.06 -6.18
CA PHE A 51 -21.45 -9.83 -7.19
C PHE A 51 -22.23 -11.12 -7.48
N LYS A 52 -22.84 -11.19 -8.67
CA LYS A 52 -23.65 -12.35 -9.09
C LYS A 52 -23.03 -13.04 -10.30
N TYR A 53 -23.36 -14.31 -10.51
CA TYR A 53 -22.78 -15.12 -11.60
C TYR A 53 -22.90 -14.48 -13.00
N TYR A 54 -23.97 -13.71 -13.25
CA TYR A 54 -24.16 -13.02 -14.52
C TYR A 54 -23.18 -11.87 -14.76
N VAL A 55 -22.49 -11.38 -13.72
CA VAL A 55 -21.42 -10.37 -13.86
C VAL A 55 -20.28 -10.94 -14.70
N ILE A 56 -19.90 -12.20 -14.44
CA ILE A 56 -18.88 -12.92 -15.22
C ILE A 56 -19.43 -13.26 -16.61
N ASN A 57 -20.66 -13.79 -16.70
CA ASN A 57 -21.19 -14.26 -17.99
C ASN A 57 -21.54 -13.14 -18.98
N ARG A 58 -21.73 -11.89 -18.52
CA ARG A 58 -22.03 -10.73 -19.37
C ARG A 58 -20.78 -9.96 -19.81
N ASP A 59 -19.65 -10.21 -19.15
CA ASP A 59 -18.35 -9.67 -19.56
C ASP A 59 -17.64 -10.70 -20.45
N PRO A 60 -17.48 -10.43 -21.76
CA PRO A 60 -16.93 -11.41 -22.69
C PRO A 60 -15.47 -11.76 -22.37
N GLU A 61 -14.67 -10.80 -21.92
CA GLU A 61 -13.25 -11.01 -21.58
C GLU A 61 -13.09 -11.82 -20.31
N ALA A 62 -13.88 -11.54 -19.27
CA ALA A 62 -13.85 -12.31 -18.03
C ALA A 62 -14.38 -13.73 -18.23
N LYS A 63 -15.36 -13.91 -19.12
CA LYS A 63 -15.87 -15.22 -19.52
C LYS A 63 -14.79 -16.04 -20.24
N GLU A 64 -14.13 -15.46 -21.24
CA GLU A 64 -13.02 -16.11 -21.95
C GLU A 64 -11.86 -16.44 -21.00
N TYR A 65 -11.56 -15.55 -20.06
CA TYR A 65 -10.56 -15.77 -19.02
C TYR A 65 -10.89 -16.99 -18.13
N LEU A 66 -12.13 -17.08 -17.65
CA LEU A 66 -12.62 -18.22 -16.86
C LEU A 66 -12.55 -19.54 -17.65
N GLU A 67 -12.95 -19.52 -18.93
CA GLU A 67 -12.88 -20.67 -19.83
C GLU A 67 -11.42 -21.11 -20.07
N GLY A 68 -10.50 -20.15 -20.27
CA GLY A 68 -9.06 -20.41 -20.41
C GLY A 68 -8.43 -21.03 -19.16
N LEU A 69 -8.82 -20.56 -17.97
CA LEU A 69 -8.39 -21.18 -16.70
C LEU A 69 -8.94 -22.59 -16.56
N ASN A 70 -10.21 -22.82 -16.86
CA ASN A 70 -10.82 -24.14 -16.84
C ASN A 70 -10.19 -25.12 -17.84
N ALA A 71 -9.81 -24.65 -19.03
CA ALA A 71 -9.08 -25.45 -20.00
C ALA A 71 -7.69 -25.87 -19.48
N ARG A 72 -7.01 -24.98 -18.73
CA ARG A 72 -5.73 -25.30 -18.07
C ARG A 72 -5.92 -26.31 -16.93
N ILE A 73 -6.97 -26.16 -16.13
CA ILE A 73 -7.29 -27.06 -15.00
C ILE A 73 -7.68 -28.46 -15.49
N THR A 74 -8.36 -28.58 -16.63
CA THR A 74 -8.89 -29.85 -17.15
C THR A 74 -7.98 -30.60 -18.14
N GLY A 75 -6.89 -29.98 -18.61
CA GLY A 75 -5.77 -30.67 -19.25
C GLY A 75 -6.12 -31.59 -20.44
N LEU A 76 -6.64 -31.04 -21.53
CA LEU A 76 -6.65 -31.59 -22.91
C LEU A 76 -6.97 -30.42 -23.88
N SER A 77 -6.39 -30.25 -25.08
CA SER A 77 -5.63 -31.14 -25.95
C SER A 77 -4.77 -30.31 -26.94
N ASN A 78 -3.46 -30.50 -27.04
CA ASN A 78 -2.90 -31.07 -28.28
C ASN A 78 -1.55 -31.79 -28.09
N LYS A 79 -0.98 -31.80 -26.88
CA LYS A 79 0.09 -32.78 -26.58
C LYS A 79 -0.60 -34.08 -26.18
N LYS A 80 -0.77 -35.00 -27.14
CA LYS A 80 -0.98 -36.42 -26.86
C LYS A 80 0.20 -36.91 -26.03
N ILE A 81 0.14 -36.74 -24.71
CA ILE A 81 0.75 -37.72 -23.83
C ILE A 81 -0.13 -38.96 -24.05
N PRO A 82 0.43 -40.10 -24.50
CA PRO A 82 -0.33 -41.33 -24.61
C PRO A 82 -0.66 -41.79 -23.19
N ILE A 83 -1.71 -41.20 -22.61
CA ILE A 83 -2.40 -41.80 -21.49
C ILE A 83 -3.16 -42.96 -22.12
N THR A 84 -2.53 -44.14 -22.13
CA THR A 84 -3.26 -45.39 -22.21
C THR A 84 -4.24 -45.35 -21.03
N LYS A 85 -5.47 -44.89 -21.28
CA LYS A 85 -6.60 -45.25 -20.44
C LYS A 85 -6.64 -46.78 -20.50
N THR A 86 -6.04 -47.43 -19.52
CA THR A 86 -6.39 -48.80 -19.18
C THR A 86 -7.82 -48.72 -18.69
N VAL A 87 -8.76 -48.83 -19.63
CA VAL A 87 -10.11 -49.25 -19.33
C VAL A 87 -9.90 -50.62 -18.70
N PHE A 88 -10.11 -50.75 -17.40
CA PHE A 88 -10.26 -52.06 -16.78
C PHE A 88 -11.49 -52.68 -17.43
N THR A 89 -11.28 -53.43 -18.52
CA THR A 89 -12.25 -54.41 -18.99
C THR A 89 -12.55 -55.28 -17.79
N GLN A 90 -13.81 -55.35 -17.40
CA GLN A 90 -14.27 -56.39 -16.48
C GLN A 90 -13.64 -57.69 -16.97
N ILE A 91 -12.92 -58.37 -16.08
CA ILE A 91 -12.26 -59.64 -16.37
C ILE A 91 -13.30 -60.55 -16.99
N ASP A 92 -13.22 -60.76 -18.31
CA ASP A 92 -14.12 -61.66 -19.01
C ASP A 92 -13.70 -63.09 -18.68
N ILE A 93 -14.26 -63.61 -17.59
CA ILE A 93 -13.99 -64.95 -17.07
C ILE A 93 -14.20 -66.01 -18.18
N ASN A 94 -15.09 -65.78 -19.15
CA ASN A 94 -15.33 -66.71 -20.25
C ASN A 94 -14.15 -66.84 -21.22
N SER A 95 -13.37 -65.76 -21.39
CA SER A 95 -12.13 -65.79 -22.19
C SER A 95 -11.03 -66.63 -21.53
N TYR A 96 -11.00 -66.69 -20.20
CA TYR A 96 -10.07 -67.52 -19.44
C TYR A 96 -10.52 -68.99 -19.38
N LEU A 97 -11.83 -69.25 -19.32
CA LEU A 97 -12.38 -70.61 -19.33
C LEU A 97 -12.10 -71.39 -20.63
N SER A 98 -11.84 -70.68 -21.73
CA SER A 98 -11.53 -71.27 -23.04
C SER A 98 -10.02 -71.41 -23.33
N MET A 99 -9.15 -70.93 -22.44
CA MET A 99 -7.69 -71.07 -22.56
C MET A 99 -7.19 -72.44 -22.09
N LYS A 100 -6.09 -72.89 -22.69
CA LYS A 100 -5.38 -74.08 -22.19
C LYS A 100 -4.70 -73.77 -20.86
N LYS A 101 -4.59 -74.79 -20.01
CA LYS A 101 -4.02 -74.70 -18.65
C LYS A 101 -2.64 -74.01 -18.60
N ASP A 102 -1.79 -74.28 -19.59
CA ASP A 102 -0.42 -73.72 -19.61
C ASP A 102 -0.42 -72.25 -20.03
N ASP A 103 -1.26 -71.85 -20.99
CA ASP A 103 -1.45 -70.44 -21.36
C ASP A 103 -2.01 -69.64 -20.17
N LEU A 104 -2.91 -70.24 -19.40
CA LEU A 104 -3.45 -69.65 -18.16
C LEU A 104 -2.36 -69.41 -17.11
N LYS A 105 -1.43 -70.36 -16.94
CA LYS A 105 -0.30 -70.22 -16.01
C LYS A 105 0.64 -69.10 -16.42
N VAL A 106 0.93 -68.97 -17.72
CA VAL A 106 1.78 -67.89 -18.24
C VAL A 106 1.11 -66.54 -18.03
N ALA A 107 -0.19 -66.43 -18.32
CA ALA A 107 -0.95 -65.20 -18.09
C ALA A 107 -0.97 -64.81 -16.61
N LEU A 108 -1.15 -65.77 -15.69
CA LEU A 108 -1.13 -65.52 -14.25
C LEU A 108 0.25 -65.07 -13.77
N ASN A 109 1.34 -65.68 -14.25
CA ASN A 109 2.70 -65.25 -13.91
C ASN A 109 2.98 -63.82 -14.39
N ASN A 110 2.60 -63.50 -15.62
CA ASN A 110 2.77 -62.15 -16.17
C ASN A 110 1.95 -61.11 -15.37
N LEU A 111 0.75 -61.47 -14.92
CA LEU A 111 -0.06 -60.61 -14.07
C LEU A 111 0.59 -60.39 -12.70
N ASN A 112 1.16 -61.43 -12.09
CA ASN A 112 1.86 -61.31 -10.80
C ASN A 112 3.07 -60.38 -10.91
N VAL A 113 3.89 -60.52 -11.97
CA VAL A 113 5.02 -59.63 -12.23
C VAL A 113 4.54 -58.19 -12.42
N LEU A 114 3.48 -57.97 -13.21
CA LEU A 114 2.91 -56.65 -13.43
C LEU A 114 2.38 -56.01 -12.13
N LEU A 115 1.75 -56.81 -11.27
CA LEU A 115 1.26 -56.34 -9.96
C LEU A 115 2.42 -55.93 -9.05
N GLU A 116 3.51 -56.69 -9.04
CA GLU A 116 4.71 -56.37 -8.27
C GLU A 116 5.36 -55.07 -8.77
N ASP A 117 5.53 -54.91 -10.08
CA ASP A 117 6.06 -53.69 -10.69
C ASP A 117 5.18 -52.47 -10.40
N MET A 118 3.86 -52.61 -10.49
CA MET A 118 2.93 -51.54 -10.14
C MET A 118 3.00 -51.19 -8.65
N SER A 119 3.14 -52.18 -7.77
CA SER A 119 3.28 -51.97 -6.32
C SER A 119 4.54 -51.18 -5.98
N ASN A 120 5.66 -51.54 -6.63
CA ASN A 120 6.94 -50.85 -6.49
C ASN A 120 6.85 -49.40 -7.01
N ALA A 121 6.29 -49.20 -8.21
CA ALA A 121 6.10 -47.87 -8.78
C ALA A 121 5.20 -46.99 -7.92
N ASN A 122 4.10 -47.56 -7.38
CA ASN A 122 3.18 -46.83 -6.51
C ASN A 122 3.87 -46.44 -5.19
N THR A 123 4.73 -47.30 -4.66
CA THR A 123 5.52 -47.00 -3.46
C THR A 123 6.48 -45.84 -3.68
N GLU A 124 7.17 -45.79 -4.82
CA GLU A 124 8.06 -44.68 -5.15
C GLU A 124 7.30 -43.37 -5.39
N LEU A 125 6.14 -43.41 -6.04
CA LEU A 125 5.26 -42.25 -6.20
C LEU A 125 4.80 -41.70 -4.85
N ILE A 126 4.42 -42.56 -3.90
CA ILE A 126 4.04 -42.15 -2.55
C ILE A 126 5.21 -41.46 -1.84
N LYS A 127 6.42 -42.01 -1.93
CA LYS A 127 7.63 -41.41 -1.35
C LYS A 127 7.92 -40.02 -1.94
N GLU A 128 7.84 -39.89 -3.26
CA GLU A 128 8.07 -38.61 -3.94
C GLU A 128 7.01 -37.57 -3.55
N ASN A 129 5.74 -37.99 -3.49
CA ASN A 129 4.64 -37.12 -3.07
C ASN A 129 4.84 -36.60 -1.63
N LEU A 130 5.27 -37.46 -0.70
CA LEU A 130 5.57 -37.07 0.67
C LEU A 130 6.73 -36.06 0.75
N LYS A 131 7.78 -36.23 -0.06
CA LYS A 131 8.89 -35.27 -0.15
C LYS A 131 8.42 -33.91 -0.67
N LEU A 132 7.63 -33.91 -1.74
CA LEU A 132 7.07 -32.68 -2.31
C LEU A 132 6.13 -31.96 -1.32
N LYS A 133 5.29 -32.71 -0.59
CA LYS A 133 4.41 -32.17 0.44
C LYS A 133 5.19 -31.52 1.57
N THR A 134 6.27 -32.15 2.02
CA THR A 134 7.16 -31.60 3.05
C THR A 134 7.81 -30.29 2.58
N ARG A 135 8.35 -30.30 1.35
CA ARG A 135 8.97 -29.11 0.75
C ARG A 135 7.97 -27.96 0.57
N ALA A 136 6.72 -28.27 0.20
CA ALA A 136 5.65 -27.27 0.10
C ALA A 136 5.36 -26.64 1.46
N GLN A 137 5.26 -27.45 2.53
CA GLN A 137 5.06 -26.96 3.88
C GLN A 137 6.21 -26.05 4.36
N GLU A 138 7.46 -26.42 4.09
CA GLU A 138 8.62 -25.57 4.39
C GLU A 138 8.53 -24.22 3.68
N LYS A 139 8.17 -24.22 2.38
CA LYS A 139 8.00 -22.99 1.62
C LYS A 139 6.84 -22.14 2.12
N ASP A 140 5.73 -22.73 2.52
CA ASP A 140 4.61 -22.00 3.13
C ASP A 140 5.01 -21.34 4.45
N THR A 141 5.79 -22.03 5.29
CA THR A 141 6.29 -21.44 6.54
C THR A 141 7.21 -20.25 6.29
N GLU A 142 8.07 -20.35 5.28
CA GLU A 142 8.98 -19.27 4.90
C GLU A 142 8.23 -18.07 4.31
N ILE A 143 7.22 -18.30 3.47
CA ILE A 143 6.35 -17.25 2.94
C ILE A 143 5.65 -16.51 4.08
N ARG A 144 5.10 -17.23 5.07
CA ARG A 144 4.47 -16.62 6.24
C ARG A 144 5.45 -15.77 7.04
N ARG A 145 6.69 -16.25 7.23
CA ARG A 145 7.75 -15.51 7.92
C ARG A 145 8.09 -14.21 7.19
N MET A 146 8.34 -14.29 5.88
CA MET A 146 8.66 -13.12 5.06
C MET A 146 7.51 -12.11 4.98
N ASN A 147 6.27 -12.58 4.89
CA ASN A 147 5.10 -11.70 4.90
C ASN A 147 5.00 -10.93 6.21
N LYS A 148 5.22 -11.59 7.36
CA LYS A 148 5.25 -10.93 8.66
C LYS A 148 6.34 -9.85 8.71
N GLU A 149 7.56 -10.18 8.30
CA GLU A 149 8.69 -9.24 8.28
C GLU A 149 8.42 -8.04 7.36
N ASN A 150 7.80 -8.26 6.21
CA ASN A 150 7.42 -7.19 5.28
C ASN A 150 6.32 -6.28 5.86
N THR A 151 5.32 -6.85 6.54
CA THR A 151 4.28 -6.05 7.21
C THR A 151 4.88 -5.19 8.32
N GLU A 152 5.74 -5.76 9.16
CA GLU A 152 6.43 -5.02 10.24
C GLU A 152 7.26 -3.86 9.68
N LYS A 153 8.10 -4.12 8.68
CA LYS A 153 8.89 -3.07 8.01
C LYS A 153 8.00 -1.99 7.38
N TYR A 154 6.93 -2.38 6.70
CA TYR A 154 6.03 -1.41 6.08
C TYR A 154 5.37 -0.50 7.11
N THR A 155 4.94 -1.05 8.25
CA THR A 155 4.41 -0.26 9.37
C THR A 155 5.46 0.65 9.98
N GLU A 156 6.70 0.18 10.17
CA GLU A 156 7.81 1.02 10.63
C GLU A 156 8.07 2.20 9.68
N TYR A 157 8.12 1.95 8.36
CA TYR A 157 8.27 3.01 7.36
C TYR A 157 7.12 4.01 7.38
N GLN A 158 5.88 3.55 7.52
CA GLN A 158 4.72 4.45 7.63
C GLN A 158 4.82 5.34 8.88
N ASN A 159 5.17 4.77 10.03
CA ASN A 159 5.33 5.52 11.29
C ASN A 159 6.46 6.56 11.18
N ALA A 160 7.60 6.18 10.58
CA ALA A 160 8.70 7.12 10.35
C ALA A 160 8.29 8.26 9.41
N MET A 161 7.54 7.95 8.34
CA MET A 161 7.06 8.96 7.40
C MET A 161 6.11 9.97 8.07
N VAL A 162 5.23 9.51 8.95
CA VAL A 162 4.35 10.39 9.75
C VAL A 162 5.18 11.30 10.64
N ALA A 163 6.16 10.75 11.37
CA ALA A 163 7.03 11.54 12.25
C ALA A 163 7.84 12.60 11.48
N TYR A 164 8.38 12.27 10.30
CA TYR A 164 9.08 13.24 9.47
C TYR A 164 8.15 14.34 8.95
N LYS A 165 6.88 14.01 8.66
CA LYS A 165 5.90 15.00 8.22
C LYS A 165 5.56 15.98 9.33
N GLU A 166 5.35 15.48 10.55
CA GLU A 166 5.12 16.33 11.73
C GLU A 166 6.30 17.27 11.98
N LEU A 167 7.54 16.75 11.92
CA LEU A 167 8.74 17.57 12.08
C LEU A 167 8.88 18.62 10.97
N LEU A 168 8.54 18.28 9.73
CA LEU A 168 8.54 19.22 8.62
C LEU A 168 7.49 20.32 8.81
N ASP A 169 6.31 19.98 9.32
CA ASP A 169 5.25 20.96 9.55
C ASP A 169 5.59 21.91 10.71
N ASP A 170 6.23 21.41 11.78
CA ASP A 170 6.79 22.24 12.85
C ASP A 170 7.86 23.21 12.33
N GLN A 171 8.79 22.72 11.49
CA GLN A 171 9.81 23.58 10.88
C GLN A 171 9.20 24.66 9.98
N LYS A 172 8.13 24.36 9.23
CA LYS A 172 7.43 25.38 8.43
C LYS A 172 6.80 26.45 9.31
N GLN A 173 6.16 26.08 10.42
CA GLN A 173 5.58 27.05 11.36
C GLN A 173 6.66 27.97 11.91
N LYS A 174 7.79 27.39 12.35
CA LYS A 174 8.92 28.17 12.86
C LYS A 174 9.51 29.13 11.81
N ILE A 175 9.61 28.71 10.55
CA ILE A 175 10.05 29.57 9.45
C ILE A 175 9.06 30.72 9.23
N GLN A 176 7.75 30.46 9.29
CA GLN A 176 6.73 31.50 9.17
C GLN A 176 6.83 32.53 10.30
N GLU A 177 6.96 32.07 11.54
CA GLU A 177 7.17 32.95 12.71
C GLU A 177 8.42 33.82 12.55
N LEU A 178 9.55 33.22 12.15
CA LEU A 178 10.79 33.96 11.91
C LEU A 178 10.63 34.97 10.77
N THR A 179 9.91 34.62 9.71
CA THR A 179 9.65 35.52 8.59
C THR A 179 8.85 36.74 9.04
N ILE A 180 7.85 36.56 9.90
CA ILE A 180 7.06 37.66 10.48
C ILE A 180 7.97 38.55 11.33
N LYS A 181 8.77 37.95 12.22
CA LYS A 181 9.70 38.70 13.09
C LYS A 181 10.71 39.52 12.29
N VAL A 182 11.27 38.96 11.22
CA VAL A 182 12.22 39.67 10.35
C VAL A 182 11.54 40.86 9.65
N LYS A 183 10.33 40.70 9.14
CA LYS A 183 9.58 41.81 8.53
C LYS A 183 9.30 42.93 9.53
N GLN A 184 8.82 42.58 10.73
CA GLN A 184 8.56 43.56 11.79
C GLN A 184 9.84 44.31 12.19
N GLN A 185 10.98 43.61 12.23
CA GLN A 185 12.27 44.23 12.51
C GLN A 185 12.74 45.18 11.39
N ASP A 186 12.51 44.81 10.13
CA ASP A 186 12.83 45.64 8.95
C ASP A 186 11.98 46.92 8.95
N ASP A 187 10.67 46.78 9.19
CA ASP A 187 9.73 47.91 9.32
C ASP A 187 10.16 48.87 10.44
N LEU A 188 10.55 48.33 11.62
CA LEU A 188 11.06 49.15 12.72
C LEU A 188 12.36 49.87 12.35
N THR A 189 13.26 49.20 11.62
CA THR A 189 14.53 49.80 11.17
C THR A 189 14.27 50.98 10.24
N HIS A 190 13.33 50.85 9.31
CA HIS A 190 12.91 51.93 8.43
C HIS A 190 12.32 53.12 9.20
N ILE A 191 11.42 52.88 10.16
CA ILE A 191 10.84 53.94 11.01
C ILE A 191 11.94 54.70 11.76
N LEU A 192 12.93 53.98 12.32
CA LEU A 192 14.04 54.61 13.04
C LEU A 192 14.95 55.42 12.11
N TRP A 193 15.18 54.96 10.88
CA TRP A 193 15.98 55.69 9.89
C TRP A 193 15.28 56.94 9.38
N ASP A 194 13.98 56.87 9.11
CA ASP A 194 13.17 58.03 8.70
C ASP A 194 13.18 59.10 9.80
N ARG A 195 13.10 58.69 11.07
CA ARG A 195 13.22 59.60 12.22
C ARG A 195 14.60 60.26 12.29
N GLU A 196 15.68 59.51 12.12
CA GLU A 196 17.03 60.07 12.14
C GLU A 196 17.23 61.07 10.98
N ALA A 197 16.69 60.76 9.79
CA ALA A 197 16.69 61.66 8.66
C ALA A 197 15.92 62.96 8.95
N GLU A 198 14.73 62.89 9.56
CA GLU A 198 13.95 64.06 9.97
C GLU A 198 14.73 64.93 10.97
N ASN A 199 15.33 64.33 12.00
CA ASN A 199 16.15 65.03 12.98
C ASN A 199 17.32 65.78 12.34
N ILE A 200 18.02 65.14 11.40
CA ILE A 200 19.14 65.76 10.66
C ILE A 200 18.65 66.94 9.83
N LEU A 201 17.50 66.81 9.14
CA LEU A 201 16.93 67.86 8.31
C LEU A 201 16.44 69.07 9.13
N LYS A 202 15.83 68.82 10.30
CA LYS A 202 15.47 69.87 11.28
C LYS A 202 16.73 70.59 11.79
N LYS A 203 17.76 69.85 12.20
CA LYS A 203 19.04 70.42 12.69
C LYS A 203 19.77 71.26 11.64
N ASN A 204 19.66 70.90 10.37
CA ASN A 204 20.27 71.63 9.26
C ASN A 204 19.41 72.81 8.74
N GLY A 205 18.29 73.13 9.40
CA GLY A 205 17.44 74.27 9.07
C GLY A 205 16.63 74.12 7.78
N VAL A 206 16.40 72.87 7.33
CA VAL A 206 15.61 72.56 6.13
C VAL A 206 14.11 72.54 6.44
N PHE A 207 13.72 72.30 7.70
CA PHE A 207 12.35 72.39 8.22
C PHE A 207 12.26 73.40 9.38
N GLU A 208 11.10 74.03 9.59
CA GLU A 208 10.83 74.84 10.79
C GLU A 208 10.70 73.92 12.00
N ASP A 209 11.41 74.25 13.09
CA ASP A 209 11.29 73.56 14.37
C ASP A 209 9.96 73.98 15.02
N ASP A 210 8.97 73.10 14.90
CA ASP A 210 7.60 73.30 15.37
C ASP A 210 7.45 73.15 16.89
N GLY A 211 8.56 72.92 17.62
CA GLY A 211 8.58 72.86 19.08
C GLY A 211 7.87 71.64 19.66
N VAL A 212 7.46 70.69 18.83
CA VAL A 212 6.90 69.41 19.26
C VAL A 212 8.07 68.46 19.49
N GLU A 213 8.56 68.38 20.73
CA GLU A 213 9.45 67.29 21.13
C GLU A 213 8.72 65.96 20.94
N LEU A 214 9.22 65.15 20.00
CA LEU A 214 8.78 63.77 19.80
C LEU A 214 9.31 62.92 20.98
N SER A 215 8.57 62.93 22.09
CA SER A 215 8.86 62.11 23.27
C SER A 215 8.76 60.61 22.94
N GLN A 216 9.52 59.77 23.67
CA GLN A 216 9.43 58.30 23.59
C GLN A 216 7.98 57.79 23.67
N ASP A 217 7.11 58.48 24.41
CA ASP A 217 5.69 58.12 24.59
C ASP A 217 4.85 58.19 23.31
N ARG A 218 5.20 59.05 22.33
CA ARG A 218 4.51 59.09 21.02
C ARG A 218 4.94 57.93 20.11
N VAL A 219 6.13 57.37 20.32
CA VAL A 219 6.64 56.23 19.54
C VAL A 219 5.95 54.93 19.94
N ILE A 220 5.54 54.84 21.21
CA ILE A 220 4.87 53.67 21.80
C ILE A 220 3.39 53.57 21.39
N SER A 221 2.72 54.67 20.98
CA SER A 221 1.32 54.58 20.53
C SER A 221 1.15 54.13 19.08
N ASP A 222 2.17 54.34 18.24
CA ASP A 222 2.10 54.10 16.79
C ASP A 222 2.81 52.80 16.36
N ALA A 223 3.75 52.29 17.16
CA ALA A 223 4.19 50.91 17.05
C ALA A 223 3.20 50.03 17.82
N ASP A 224 2.48 49.15 17.13
CA ASP A 224 1.56 48.17 17.74
C ASP A 224 2.20 47.55 18.99
N ALA A 225 1.45 47.47 20.09
CA ALA A 225 1.92 46.95 21.38
C ALA A 225 2.62 45.57 21.28
N ASP A 226 2.28 44.80 20.25
CA ASP A 226 2.87 43.51 19.89
C ASP A 226 4.36 43.62 19.47
N ILE A 227 4.78 44.74 18.86
CA ILE A 227 6.19 44.99 18.49
C ILE A 227 7.05 45.19 19.74
N ILE A 228 6.50 45.84 20.76
CA ILE A 228 7.20 46.10 22.03
C ILE A 228 7.39 44.80 22.82
N GLU A 229 6.42 43.90 22.79
CA GLU A 229 6.51 42.60 23.44
C GLU A 229 7.61 41.73 22.81
N VAL A 230 7.70 41.72 21.47
CA VAL A 230 8.77 41.00 20.73
C VAL A 230 10.17 41.55 21.02
N VAL A 231 10.32 42.87 21.17
CA VAL A 231 11.60 43.50 21.54
C VAL A 231 12.01 43.14 22.96
N LYS A 232 11.06 43.13 23.91
CA LYS A 232 11.31 42.75 25.32
C LYS A 232 11.66 41.27 25.47
N ASP A 233 11.03 40.38 24.71
CA ASP A 233 11.35 38.95 24.69
C ASP A 233 12.73 38.66 24.09
N THR A 234 13.14 39.45 23.09
CA THR A 234 14.44 39.32 22.44
C THR A 234 15.58 39.92 23.30
N PHE A 235 15.27 40.95 24.11
CA PHE A 235 16.25 41.67 24.94
C PHE A 235 15.76 41.87 26.38
N PRO A 236 15.67 40.81 27.21
CA PRO A 236 15.00 40.84 28.51
C PRO A 236 15.69 41.66 29.61
N LYS A 237 16.79 42.37 29.30
CA LYS A 237 17.61 43.11 30.31
C LYS A 237 18.07 44.50 29.86
N VAL A 238 17.48 45.07 28.82
CA VAL A 238 17.92 46.39 28.34
C VAL A 238 16.91 47.43 28.80
N GLU A 239 17.33 48.33 29.69
CA GLU A 239 16.57 49.55 30.03
C GLU A 239 16.35 50.37 28.75
N ASP A 240 15.14 50.91 28.57
CA ASP A 240 14.65 51.47 27.29
C ASP A 240 15.60 52.49 26.65
N ASP A 241 16.38 53.24 27.45
CA ASP A 241 17.35 54.23 26.99
C ASP A 241 18.66 53.65 26.42
N LYS A 242 18.95 52.36 26.69
CA LYS A 242 20.13 51.66 26.15
C LYS A 242 19.87 51.02 24.80
N ILE A 243 18.60 50.74 24.45
CA ILE A 243 18.25 50.08 23.18
C ILE A 243 18.74 50.91 21.99
N SER A 244 18.55 52.24 22.03
CA SER A 244 19.07 53.13 21.00
C SER A 244 20.60 53.15 20.93
N TYR A 245 21.28 53.10 22.08
CA TYR A 245 22.75 53.17 22.14
C TYR A 245 23.42 51.86 21.68
N GLU A 246 22.87 50.70 22.07
CA GLU A 246 23.37 49.38 21.67
C GLU A 246 23.16 49.14 20.16
N LEU A 247 22.03 49.60 19.61
CA LEU A 247 21.71 49.50 18.19
C LEU A 247 22.65 50.40 17.35
N ILE A 248 22.88 51.64 17.78
CA ILE A 248 23.83 52.57 17.14
C ILE A 248 25.27 52.02 17.18
N ASN A 249 25.68 51.40 18.29
CA ASN A 249 27.02 50.81 18.41
C ASN A 249 27.21 49.54 17.55
N ARG A 250 26.15 48.78 17.27
CA ARG A 250 26.23 47.65 16.33
C ARG A 250 26.29 48.10 14.88
N ILE A 251 25.56 49.14 14.50
CA ILE A 251 25.63 49.71 13.14
C ILE A 251 27.03 50.29 12.84
N LYS A 252 27.71 50.85 13.83
CA LYS A 252 29.08 51.39 13.68
C LYS A 252 30.19 50.34 13.56
N ASN A 253 29.91 49.07 13.88
CA ASN A 253 30.89 47.98 13.90
C ASN A 253 30.68 46.95 12.77
N ILE A 254 29.87 47.31 11.76
CA ILE A 254 29.78 46.64 10.45
C ILE A 254 30.51 47.52 9.44
#